data_AF-A0A940TNF8-F1
#
_entry.id   AF-A0A940TNF8-F1
#
_cell.length_a   1.000
_cell.length_b   1.000
_cell.length_c   1.000
_cell.angle_alpha   90.00
_cell.angle_beta   90.00
_cell.angle_gamma   90.00
#
_symmetry.space_group_name_H-M   'P 1'
#
loop_
_entity.id
_entity.type
_entity.pdbx_description
1 polymer ?
#
loop_
_entity_poly.entity_id
_entity_poly.type
_entity_poly.pdbx_seq_one_letter_code
_entity_poly.pdbx_strand_id
1 'polypeptide(L)' 'MDLREFISLCEKEGELKRIKAEVDWDLEMSHIAKLNEERGGPALL' A
#
# COMPACT_ATOMS: atom_id res chain seq x y z
N MET A 1 -3.17 -8.03 -19.09
CA MET A 1 -2.66 -7.81 -17.73
C MET A 1 -1.58 -6.75 -17.76
N ASP A 2 -2.01 -5.50 -17.59
CA ASP A 2 -1.12 -4.38 -17.30
C ASP A 2 -0.97 -4.16 -15.77
N LEU A 3 -0.16 -3.19 -15.38
CA LEU A 3 0.08 -2.88 -13.97
C LEU A 3 -1.19 -2.39 -13.25
N ARG A 4 -2.07 -1.66 -13.92
CA ARG A 4 -3.32 -1.15 -13.32
C ARG A 4 -4.32 -2.28 -13.10
N GLU A 5 -4.37 -3.23 -14.03
CA GLU A 5 -5.13 -4.48 -13.90
C GLU A 5 -4.60 -5.31 -12.72
N PHE A 6 -3.28 -5.41 -12.54
CA PHE A 6 -2.67 -6.10 -11.40
C PHE A 6 -2.99 -5.43 -10.06
N ILE A 7 -2.85 -4.11 -9.95
CA ILE A 7 -3.23 -3.36 -8.72
C ILE A 7 -4.71 -3.58 -8.38
N SER A 8 -5.57 -3.56 -9.40
CA SER A 8 -7.01 -3.81 -9.22
C SER A 8 -7.31 -5.24 -8.75
N LEU A 9 -6.49 -6.22 -9.14
CA LEU A 9 -6.57 -7.59 -8.64
C LEU A 9 -6.15 -7.66 -7.17
N CYS A 10 -5.03 -7.05 -6.79
CA CYS A 10 -4.58 -6.99 -5.39
C CYS A 10 -5.62 -6.35 -4.46
N GLU A 11 -6.31 -5.30 -4.93
CA GLU A 11 -7.38 -4.66 -4.15
C GLU A 11 -8.59 -5.57 -3.95
N LYS A 12 -8.92 -6.43 -4.94
CA LYS A 12 -10.00 -7.42 -4.83
C LYS A 12 -9.64 -8.57 -3.88
N GLU A 13 -8.40 -9.01 -3.89
CA GLU A 13 -7.91 -10.09 -3.02
C GLU A 13 -7.61 -9.63 -1.59
N GLY A 14 -7.72 -8.32 -1.30
CA GLY A 14 -7.43 -7.75 0.03
C GLY A 14 -5.95 -7.51 0.32
N GLU A 15 -5.09 -7.71 -0.69
CA GLU A 15 -3.63 -7.53 -0.64
C GLU A 15 -3.19 -6.07 -0.85
N LEU A 16 -4.13 -5.15 -1.13
CA LEU A 16 -3.88 -3.72 -1.29
C LEU A 16 -4.84 -2.88 -0.45
N LYS A 17 -4.30 -1.90 0.25
CA LYS A 17 -5.07 -0.91 1.03
C LYS A 17 -4.78 0.50 0.51
N ARG A 18 -5.86 1.22 0.17
CA ARG A 18 -5.77 2.64 -0.23
C ARG A 18 -5.78 3.58 0.97
N ILE A 19 -4.78 4.44 1.04
CA ILE A 19 -4.63 5.48 2.06
C ILE A 19 -5.08 6.81 1.46
N LYS A 20 -6.19 7.36 1.96
CA LYS A 20 -6.72 8.67 1.55
C LYS A 20 -6.28 9.82 2.45
N ALA A 21 -5.60 9.50 3.54
CA ALA A 21 -5.01 10.50 4.41
C ALA A 21 -3.82 11.15 3.71
N GLU A 22 -3.58 12.43 4.01
CA GLU A 22 -2.36 13.10 3.59
C GLU A 22 -1.17 12.45 4.30
N VAL A 23 -0.09 12.20 3.56
CA VAL A 23 1.14 11.57 4.05
C VAL A 23 2.33 12.31 3.45
N ASP A 24 3.30 12.64 4.28
CA ASP A 24 4.54 13.28 3.86
C ASP A 24 5.45 12.26 3.15
N TRP A 25 6.09 12.71 2.08
CA TRP A 25 7.03 11.90 1.31
C TRP A 25 8.39 11.79 2.02
N ASP A 26 8.75 12.78 2.84
CA ASP A 26 10.03 12.81 3.56
C ASP A 26 9.92 11.97 4.84
N LEU A 27 10.44 10.75 4.77
CA LEU A 27 10.55 9.76 5.84
C LEU A 27 9.23 9.24 6.44
N GLU A 28 8.12 9.96 6.40
CA GLU A 28 6.84 9.49 6.94
C GLU A 28 6.32 8.29 6.14
N MET A 29 6.21 8.42 4.80
CA MET A 29 5.74 7.34 3.93
C MET A 29 6.55 6.04 4.10
N SER A 30 7.88 6.13 4.19
CA SER A 30 8.73 4.95 4.33
C SER A 30 8.61 4.31 5.72
N HIS A 31 8.43 5.11 6.77
CA HIS A 31 8.23 4.60 8.12
C HIS A 31 6.88 3.87 8.26
N ILE A 32 5.81 4.42 7.67
CA ILE A 32 4.50 3.75 7.61
C ILE A 32 4.62 2.43 6.85
N ALA A 33 5.26 2.43 5.68
CA ALA A 33 5.47 1.22 4.89
C ALA A 33 6.25 0.17 5.67
N LYS A 34 7.30 0.57 6.41
CA LYS A 34 8.11 -0.34 7.21
C LYS A 34 7.32 -1.01 8.33
N LEU A 35 6.56 -0.23 9.10
CA LEU A 35 5.73 -0.78 10.19
C LEU A 35 4.63 -1.71 9.68
N ASN A 36 4.08 -1.42 8.50
CA ASN A 36 3.08 -2.28 7.86
C ASN A 36 3.70 -3.59 7.35
N GLU A 37 4.88 -3.53 6.72
CA GLU A 37 5.65 -4.69 6.27
C GLU A 37 6.00 -5.63 7.43
N GLU A 38 6.53 -5.09 8.54
CA GLU A 38 6.89 -5.87 9.74
C GLU A 38 5.68 -6.59 10.38
N ARG A 39 4.47 -6.07 10.15
CA ARG A 39 3.21 -6.67 10.61
C ARG A 39 2.61 -7.65 9.61
N GLY A 40 3.24 -7.86 8.45
CA GLY A 40 2.68 -8.65 7.36
C GLY A 40 1.41 -8.03 6.77
N GLY A 41 1.32 -6.70 6.78
CA GLY A 41 0.17 -5.97 6.26
C GLY A 41 0.13 -5.91 4.72
N PRO A 42 -1.02 -5.53 4.15
CA PRO A 42 -1.21 -5.43 2.70
C PRO A 42 -0.38 -4.30 2.10
N ALA A 43 -0.16 -4.31 0.79
CA ALA A 43 0.47 -3.19 0.09
C ALA A 43 -0.31 -1.89 0.29
N LEU A 44 0.40 -0.76 0.36
CA LEU A 44 -0.19 0.56 0.58
C LEU A 44 -0.16 1.36 -0.73
N LEU A 45 -1.27 2.02 -1.06
CA LEU A 45 -1.41 2.89 -2.22
C LEU A 45 -2.09 4.21 -1.89
#